data_AF-A0A1Y1BEG5-F1
#
_entry.id   AF-A0A1Y1BEG5-F1
#
_cell.length_a   1.000
_cell.length_b   1.000
_cell.length_c   1.000
_cell.angle_alpha   90.00
_cell.angle_beta   90.00
_cell.angle_gamma   90.00
#
_symmetry.space_group_name_H-M   'P 1'
#
loop_
_entity.id
_entity.type
_entity.pdbx_description
1 polymer ?
#
loop_
_entity_poly.entity_id
_entity_poly.type
_entity_poly.pdbx_seq_one_letter_code
_entity_poly.pdbx_strand_id
1 'polypeptide(L)' 'MLYDELIDTHNDAILNYSLTQVQQDEEAAIWLTILAFEKLWLQMEANNLPADIPTWLRHEVDDLLR' A
#
# COMPACT_ATOMS: atom_id res chain seq x y z
N MET A 1 15.11 -2.52 5.95
CA MET A 1 14.22 -1.43 5.52
C MET A 1 13.42 -1.00 6.72
N LEU A 2 13.41 0.29 7.04
CA LEU A 2 12.56 0.86 8.09
C LEU A 2 11.19 1.21 7.50
N TYR A 3 10.18 1.40 8.36
CA TYR A 3 8.82 1.76 7.91
C TYR A 3 8.81 3.09 7.15
N ASP A 4 9.54 4.09 7.65
CA ASP A 4 9.64 5.40 6.99
C ASP A 4 10.27 5.28 5.59
N GLU A 5 11.31 4.46 5.44
CA GLU A 5 11.97 4.20 4.15
C GLU A 5 11.03 3.52 3.15
N LEU A 6 10.18 2.60 3.64
CA LEU A 6 9.17 1.92 2.84
C LEU A 6 8.11 2.90 2.31
N ILE A 7 7.63 3.79 3.18
CA ILE A 7 6.67 4.84 2.82
C ILE A 7 7.30 5.79 1.81
N ASP A 8 8.47 6.36 2.13
CA ASP A 8 9.14 7.33 1.26
C ASP A 8 9.42 6.78 -0.15
N THR A 9 9.69 5.48 -0.25
CA THR A 9 9.98 4.83 -1.53
C THR A 9 8.74 4.62 -2.40
N HIS A 10 7.58 4.38 -1.79
CA HIS A 10 6.41 3.85 -2.51
C HIS A 10 5.15 4.70 -2.41
N ASN A 11 5.05 5.64 -1.47
CA ASN A 11 3.82 6.34 -1.12
C ASN A 11 3.16 7.01 -2.33
N ASP A 12 3.90 7.82 -3.09
CA ASP A 12 3.33 8.55 -4.23
C ASP A 12 2.77 7.61 -5.30
N ALA A 13 3.45 6.50 -5.56
CA ALA A 13 3.01 5.53 -6.55
C ALA A 13 1.73 4.80 -6.10
N ILE A 14 1.66 4.42 -4.83
CA ILE A 14 0.51 3.70 -4.29
C ILE A 14 -0.67 4.64 -4.05
N LEU A 15 -0.46 5.86 -3.58
CA LEU A 15 -1.52 6.86 -3.45
C LEU A 15 -2.15 7.18 -4.80
N ASN A 16 -1.35 7.41 -5.84
CA ASN A 16 -1.84 7.61 -7.19
C ASN A 16 -2.63 6.40 -7.70
N TYR A 17 -2.16 5.18 -7.41
CA TYR A 17 -2.88 3.96 -7.74
C TYR A 17 -4.24 3.89 -7.01
N SER A 18 -4.26 4.09 -5.70
CA SER A 18 -5.47 4.11 -4.89
C SER A 18 -6.49 5.13 -5.42
N LEU A 19 -6.06 6.35 -5.75
CA LEU A 19 -6.91 7.37 -6.36
C LEU A 19 -7.58 6.91 -7.66
N THR A 20 -6.90 6.10 -8.48
CA THR A 20 -7.52 5.53 -9.68
C THR A 20 -8.59 4.48 -9.35
N GLN A 21 -8.40 3.70 -8.29
CA GLN A 21 -9.34 2.65 -7.89
C GLN A 21 -10.62 3.21 -7.28
N VAL A 22 -10.54 4.33 -6.55
CA VAL A 22 -11.70 4.97 -5.89
C VAL A 22 -12.24 6.19 -6.65
N GLN A 23 -12.04 6.26 -7.97
CA GLN A 23 -12.60 7.33 -8.82
C GLN A 23 -12.28 8.76 -8.32
N GLN A 24 -11.05 8.96 -7.82
CA GLN A 24 -10.53 10.23 -7.29
C GLN A 24 -11.17 10.68 -5.96
N ASP A 25 -11.79 9.78 -5.19
CA ASP A 25 -12.11 10.04 -3.78
C ASP A 25 -10.80 10.07 -2.95
N GLU A 26 -10.35 11.26 -2.59
CA GLU A 26 -9.09 11.46 -1.87
C GLU A 26 -9.09 10.79 -0.49
N GLU A 27 -10.21 10.87 0.24
CA GLU A 27 -10.30 10.31 1.59
C GLU A 27 -10.19 8.79 1.54
N ALA A 28 -10.95 8.15 0.64
CA ALA A 28 -10.88 6.71 0.45
C ALA A 28 -9.49 6.26 -0.03
N ALA A 29 -8.85 7.02 -0.93
CA ALA A 29 -7.52 6.70 -1.44
C ALA A 29 -6.44 6.76 -0.35
N ILE A 30 -6.50 7.75 0.54
CA ILE A 30 -5.60 7.88 1.68
C ILE A 30 -5.77 6.67 2.61
N TRP A 31 -7.01 6.31 2.96
CA TRP A 31 -7.27 5.17 3.83
C TRP A 31 -6.77 3.85 3.24
N LEU A 32 -7.03 3.59 1.95
CA LEU A 32 -6.54 2.40 1.27
C LEU A 32 -5.01 2.33 1.27
N THR A 33 -4.35 3.46 1.00
CA THR A 33 -2.89 3.54 0.97
C THR A 33 -2.28 3.25 2.34
N ILE A 34 -2.81 3.86 3.40
CA ILE A 34 -2.38 3.61 4.78
C ILE A 34 -2.55 2.12 5.12
N LEU A 35 -3.75 1.56 4.88
CA LEU A 35 -4.04 0.16 5.22
C LEU A 35 -3.13 -0.83 4.47
N ALA A 36 -2.81 -0.56 3.20
CA ALA A 36 -1.89 -1.39 2.43
C ALA A 36 -0.47 -1.38 3.02
N PHE A 37 0.05 -0.22 3.43
CA PHE A 37 1.37 -0.13 4.08
C PHE A 37 1.39 -0.80 5.45
N GLU A 38 0.35 -0.63 6.27
CA GLU A 38 0.25 -1.28 7.58
C GLU A 38 0.24 -2.82 7.44
N LYS A 39 -0.51 -3.35 6.47
CA LYS A 39 -0.51 -4.80 6.22
C LYS A 39 0.85 -5.30 5.72
N LEU A 40 1.51 -4.55 4.85
CA LEU A 40 2.86 -4.90 4.40
C LEU A 40 3.84 -4.95 5.58
N TRP A 41 3.77 -3.95 6.46
CA TRP A 41 4.62 -3.88 7.65
C TRP A 41 4.43 -5.10 8.55
N LEU A 42 3.18 -5.45 8.87
CA LEU A 42 2.86 -6.66 9.66
C LEU A 42 3.41 -7.93 8.99
N GLN A 43 3.33 -8.03 7.66
CA GLN A 43 3.86 -9.17 6.93
C GLN A 43 5.40 -9.23 6.98
N MET A 44 6.07 -8.08 6.92
CA MET A 44 7.53 -7.97 7.08
C MET A 44 7.99 -8.35 8.49
N GLU A 45 7.25 -7.95 9.53
CA GLU A 45 7.50 -8.35 10.92
C GLU A 45 7.38 -9.87 11.11
N ALA A 46 6.51 -10.52 10.34
CA ALA A 46 6.38 -11.98 10.30
C ALA A 46 7.49 -12.70 9.50
N ASN A 47 8.55 -12.00 9.06
CA ASN A 47 9.62 -12.49 8.18
C ASN A 47 9.15 -13.00 6.81
N ASN A 48 8.01 -12.51 6.31
CA ASN A 48 7.45 -12.92 5.03
C ASN A 48 7.53 -11.80 3.98
N LEU A 49 8.73 -11.30 3.71
CA LEU A 49 8.95 -10.19 2.79
C LEU A 49 8.48 -10.55 1.35
N PRO A 50 7.57 -9.77 0.74
CA PRO A 50 7.21 -9.96 -0.65
C PRO A 50 8.42 -9.76 -1.57
N ALA A 51 8.53 -10.58 -2.63
CA ALA A 51 9.59 -10.43 -3.62
C ALA A 51 9.46 -9.14 -4.45
N ASP A 52 8.23 -8.64 -4.63
CA ASP A 52 7.93 -7.40 -5.35
C ASP A 52 6.93 -6.58 -4.51
N ILE A 53 7.47 -5.64 -3.73
CA ILE A 53 6.71 -4.76 -2.84
C ILE A 53 5.69 -3.89 -3.60
N PRO A 54 6.05 -3.17 -4.69
CA PRO A 54 5.08 -2.39 -5.45
C PRO A 54 3.90 -3.20 -5.98
N THR A 55 4.17 -4.39 -6.51
CA THR A 55 3.10 -5.26 -7.01
C THR A 55 2.26 -5.81 -5.87
N TRP A 56 2.86 -6.16 -4.74
CA TRP A 56 2.13 -6.60 -3.55
C TRP A 56 1.19 -5.52 -3.03
N LEU A 57 1.67 -4.27 -2.89
CA LEU A 57 0.87 -3.14 -2.40
C LEU A 57 -0.34 -2.85 -3.30
N ARG A 58 -0.18 -2.93 -4.63
CA ARG A 58 -1.32 -2.76 -5.56
C ARG A 58 -2.39 -3.85 -5.40
N HIS A 59 -1.97 -5.11 -5.27
CA HIS A 59 -2.91 -6.21 -5.03
C HIS A 59 -3.64 -6.02 -3.70
N GLU A 60 -2.95 -5.56 -2.67
CA GLU A 60 -3.58 -5.32 -1.36
C GLU A 60 -4.60 -4.19 -1.42
N VAL A 61 -4.34 -3.12 -2.18
CA VAL A 61 -5.33 -2.06 -2.44
C VAL A 61 -6.57 -2.63 -3.14
N ASP A 62 -6.38 -3.49 -4.15
CA ASP A 62 -7.51 -4.14 -4.85
C ASP A 62 -8.31 -5.07 -3.94
N ASP A 63 -7.64 -5.79 -3.03
CA ASP A 63 -8.27 -6.69 -2.07
C ASP A 63 -9.04 -5.95 -0.98
N LEU A 64 -8.57 -4.77 -0.55
CA LEU A 64 -9.26 -3.91 0.42
C LEU A 64 -10.58 -3.31 -0.11
N LEU A 65 -10.76 -3.31 -1.44
CA LEU A 65 -11.97 -2.81 -2.10
C LEU A 65 -13.04 -3.89 -2.34
N ARG A 66 -12.73 -5.15 -2.05
CA ARG A 66 -13.65 -6.30 -2.19
C ARG A 66 -14.52 -6.48 -0.95
#